data_AF-A0A225W2Z2-F1
#
_entry.id   AF-A0A225W2Z2-F1
#
_cell.length_a   1.000
_cell.length_b   1.000
_cell.length_c   1.000
_cell.angle_alpha   90.00
_cell.angle_beta   90.00
_cell.angle_gamma   90.00
#
_symmetry.space_group_name_H-M   'P 1'
#
loop_
_entity.id
_entity.type
_entity.pdbx_description
1 polymer ?
#
loop_
_entity_poly.entity_id
_entity_poly.type
_entity_poly.pdbx_seq_one_letter_code
_entity_poly.pdbx_strand_id
1 'polypeptide(L)'
;MPRGSRLTPQELGSIQALHLEGKSGRYIARNLGRSENAVRNALKPKTKQKAPRKSADRPRRISEAIDQILKPSTVRKLLNSSHAAKWIKRKPSPDIKPHHKAARAAFAAKYLSKTHVWSSVVFSDEKKFNLDGPDGYQYYWHDVRTETELYSKRASGGGSVMVWAVISLQGKTQIAFLEGRQNPECYTATLDNYLVYQDPYRALGIQKLKWAAKSPDFNPIENVWGQLA
;
A
#
# COMPACT_ATOMS: atom_id res chain seq x y z
N MET A 1 18.16 -4.88 9.53
CA MET A 1 18.54 -5.26 10.92
C MET A 1 18.25 -6.74 11.13
N PRO A 2 19.20 -7.52 11.68
CA PRO A 2 18.97 -8.91 12.02
C PRO A 2 17.89 -9.03 13.12
N ARG A 3 17.01 -10.02 13.01
CA ARG A 3 16.01 -10.28 14.05
C ARG A 3 16.71 -10.84 15.28
N GLY A 4 16.46 -10.26 16.45
CA GLY A 4 16.94 -10.82 17.73
C GLY A 4 16.45 -12.26 17.93
N SER A 5 17.23 -13.06 18.65
CA SER A 5 16.88 -14.44 18.99
C SER A 5 15.56 -14.49 19.79
N ARG A 6 14.81 -15.59 19.63
CA ARG A 6 13.55 -15.80 20.36
C ARG A 6 13.82 -15.90 21.86
N LEU A 7 12.86 -15.43 22.66
CA LEU A 7 12.88 -15.65 24.11
C LEU A 7 12.65 -17.14 24.40
N THR A 8 13.44 -17.70 25.29
CA THR A 8 13.26 -19.07 25.79
C THR A 8 12.12 -19.13 26.80
N PRO A 9 11.56 -20.32 27.08
CA PRO A 9 10.55 -20.48 28.13
C PRO A 9 11.01 -19.99 29.51
N GLN A 10 12.29 -20.21 29.83
CA GLN A 10 12.92 -19.76 31.09
C GLN A 10 12.99 -18.23 31.18
N GLU A 11 13.37 -17.57 30.08
CA GLU A 11 13.38 -16.10 30.01
C GLU A 11 11.96 -15.53 30.14
N LEU A 12 10.96 -16.17 29.53
CA LEU A 12 9.56 -15.76 29.68
C LEU A 12 9.06 -15.88 31.12
N GLY A 13 9.39 -17.00 31.80
CA GLY A 13 9.08 -17.17 33.22
C GLY A 13 9.75 -16.11 34.09
N SER A 14 11.03 -15.83 33.84
CA SER A 14 11.79 -14.79 34.55
C SER A 14 11.22 -13.39 34.36
N ILE A 15 10.77 -13.07 33.14
CA ILE A 15 10.09 -11.80 32.82
C ILE A 15 8.80 -11.64 33.63
N GLN A 16 7.99 -12.69 33.73
CA GLN A 16 6.73 -12.65 34.47
C GLN A 16 6.97 -12.53 35.99
N ALA A 17 7.89 -13.31 36.54
CA ALA A 17 8.23 -13.27 37.97
C ALA A 17 8.72 -11.89 38.39
N LEU A 18 9.71 -11.33 37.69
CA LEU A 18 10.26 -10.01 38.00
C LEU A 18 9.23 -8.89 37.82
N HIS A 19 8.28 -9.06 36.89
CA HIS A 19 7.20 -8.09 36.71
C HIS A 19 6.19 -8.13 37.87
N LEU A 20 5.87 -9.33 38.38
CA LEU A 20 5.02 -9.52 39.56
C LEU A 20 5.67 -8.94 40.83
N GLU A 21 7.00 -9.00 40.93
CA GLU A 21 7.79 -8.32 41.98
C GLU A 21 7.87 -6.79 41.82
N GLY A 22 7.17 -6.21 40.82
CA GLY A 22 7.14 -4.77 40.59
C GLY A 22 8.39 -4.19 39.92
N LYS A 23 9.29 -5.02 39.38
CA LYS A 23 10.46 -4.51 38.66
C LYS A 23 10.06 -3.87 37.32
N SER A 24 10.76 -2.79 36.96
CA SER A 24 10.48 -2.06 35.70
C SER A 24 10.91 -2.87 34.46
N GLY A 25 10.23 -2.67 33.34
CA GLY A 25 10.58 -3.35 32.08
C GLY A 25 12.02 -3.07 31.61
N ARG A 26 12.56 -1.88 31.89
CA ARG A 26 13.98 -1.54 31.65
C ARG A 26 14.92 -2.35 32.52
N TYR A 27 14.60 -2.52 33.80
CA TYR A 27 15.38 -3.35 34.71
C TYR A 27 15.41 -4.80 34.23
N ILE A 28 14.25 -5.36 33.91
CA ILE A 28 14.12 -6.75 33.42
C ILE A 28 14.91 -6.95 32.12
N ALA A 29 14.81 -5.99 31.19
CA ALA A 29 15.54 -6.03 29.93
C ALA A 29 17.06 -6.05 30.14
N ARG A 30 17.56 -5.20 31.03
CA ARG A 30 18.99 -5.12 31.38
C ARG A 30 19.46 -6.38 32.10
N ASN A 31 18.64 -6.92 33.01
CA ASN A 31 18.93 -8.14 33.77
C ASN A 31 19.04 -9.39 32.88
N LEU A 32 18.22 -9.48 31.83
CA LEU A 32 18.20 -10.63 30.90
C LEU A 32 19.03 -10.42 29.63
N GLY A 33 19.72 -9.28 29.49
CA GLY A 33 20.44 -8.95 28.25
C GLY A 33 19.53 -8.87 27.01
N ARG A 34 18.25 -8.51 27.20
CA ARG A 34 17.25 -8.44 26.13
C ARG A 34 16.84 -7.00 25.86
N SER A 35 16.25 -6.78 24.68
CA SER A 35 15.68 -5.46 24.36
C SER A 35 14.45 -5.18 25.22
N GLU A 36 14.26 -3.93 25.63
CA GLU A 36 13.07 -3.50 26.39
C GLU A 36 11.77 -3.80 25.63
N ASN A 37 11.81 -3.75 24.29
CA ASN A 37 10.66 -4.07 23.46
C ASN A 37 10.30 -5.57 23.48
N ALA A 38 11.29 -6.47 23.64
CA ALA A 38 11.04 -7.90 23.80
C ALA A 38 10.32 -8.19 25.13
N VAL A 39 10.79 -7.60 26.23
CA VAL A 39 10.16 -7.69 27.55
C VAL A 39 8.73 -7.14 27.51
N ARG A 40 8.56 -5.94 26.93
CA ARG A 40 7.24 -5.30 26.79
C ARG A 40 6.26 -6.14 25.99
N ASN A 41 6.71 -6.85 24.95
CA ASN A 41 5.85 -7.73 24.16
C ASN A 41 5.50 -9.02 24.90
N ALA A 42 6.41 -9.58 25.70
CA ALA A 42 6.17 -10.77 26.51
C ALA A 42 5.13 -10.53 27.62
N LEU A 43 5.09 -9.32 28.18
CA LEU A 43 4.13 -8.91 29.22
C LEU A 43 2.75 -8.47 28.70
N LYS A 44 2.53 -8.43 27.37
CA LYS A 44 1.21 -8.06 26.83
C LYS A 44 0.18 -9.16 27.14
N PRO A 45 -1.01 -8.80 27.67
CA PRO A 45 -2.06 -9.77 27.89
C PRO A 45 -2.44 -10.44 26.56
N LYS A 46 -2.71 -11.75 26.58
CA LYS A 46 -3.00 -12.55 25.37
C LYS A 46 -4.19 -12.00 24.56
N THR A 47 -5.12 -11.30 25.20
CA THR A 47 -6.24 -10.58 24.58
C THR A 47 -5.84 -9.36 23.75
N LYS A 48 -4.68 -8.74 24.04
CA LYS A 48 -4.09 -7.61 23.29
C LYS A 48 -2.95 -8.02 22.36
N GLN A 49 -2.77 -9.32 22.11
CA GLN A 49 -2.00 -9.73 20.93
C GLN A 49 -2.79 -9.26 19.72
N LYS A 50 -2.19 -8.39 18.89
CA LYS A 50 -2.80 -8.03 17.60
C LYS A 50 -3.21 -9.33 16.93
N ALA A 51 -4.50 -9.46 16.60
CA ALA A 51 -4.98 -10.54 15.76
C ALA A 51 -3.96 -10.73 14.62
N PRO A 52 -3.55 -11.98 14.31
CA PRO A 52 -2.61 -12.22 13.23
C PRO A 52 -3.11 -11.43 12.03
N ARG A 53 -2.24 -10.55 11.49
CA ARG A 53 -2.56 -9.64 10.40
C ARG A 53 -3.44 -10.40 9.40
N LYS A 54 -4.56 -9.81 8.96
CA LYS A 54 -5.32 -10.33 7.81
C LYS A 54 -4.35 -10.33 6.61
N SER A 55 -3.63 -11.42 6.45
CA SER A 55 -2.69 -11.65 5.37
C SER A 55 -3.21 -12.84 4.59
N ALA A 56 -3.31 -12.64 3.28
CA ALA A 56 -3.79 -13.54 2.23
C ALA A 56 -3.67 -15.04 2.53
N ASP A 57 -4.70 -15.79 2.11
CA ASP A 57 -4.80 -17.25 2.13
C ASP A 57 -3.50 -17.97 1.78
N ARG A 58 -2.78 -18.37 2.82
CA ARG A 58 -1.64 -19.29 2.68
C ARG A 58 -2.20 -20.71 2.78
N PRO A 59 -1.60 -21.71 2.09
CA PRO A 59 -1.98 -23.12 2.24
C PRO A 59 -2.04 -23.62 3.68
N ARG A 60 -1.32 -22.95 4.59
CA ARG A 60 -1.36 -23.18 6.04
C ARG A 60 -2.70 -22.80 6.69
N ARG A 61 -3.34 -21.71 6.26
CA ARG A 61 -4.65 -21.30 6.77
C ARG A 61 -5.78 -22.13 6.20
N ILE A 62 -5.70 -22.50 4.93
CA ILE A 62 -6.65 -23.45 4.33
C ILE A 62 -6.56 -24.79 5.05
N SER A 63 -5.34 -25.28 5.33
CA SER A 63 -5.10 -26.44 6.20
C SER A 63 -5.71 -26.24 7.60
N GLU A 64 -5.50 -25.09 8.26
CA GLU A 64 -6.09 -24.78 9.56
C GLU A 64 -7.63 -24.71 9.51
N ALA A 65 -8.23 -24.22 8.42
CA ALA A 65 -9.69 -24.08 8.24
C ALA A 65 -10.40 -25.40 7.94
N ILE A 66 -9.65 -26.42 7.50
CA ILE A 66 -10.12 -27.82 7.39
C ILE A 66 -9.61 -28.65 8.56
N ASP A 67 -9.45 -28.05 9.74
CA ASP A 67 -9.01 -28.70 10.98
C ASP A 67 -7.71 -29.51 10.85
N GLN A 68 -6.79 -29.03 10.01
CA GLN A 68 -5.51 -29.66 9.71
C GLN A 68 -5.61 -31.07 9.11
N ILE A 69 -6.77 -31.47 8.59
CA ILE A 69 -6.98 -32.76 7.91
C ILE A 69 -5.92 -32.97 6.82
N LEU A 70 -5.60 -31.91 6.07
CA LEU A 70 -4.53 -31.94 5.08
C LEU A 70 -3.37 -31.06 5.48
N LYS A 71 -2.15 -31.54 5.21
CA LYS A 71 -0.93 -30.75 5.38
C LYS A 71 -0.90 -29.57 4.39
N PRO A 72 -0.28 -28.43 4.75
CA PRO A 72 -0.16 -27.27 3.86
C PRO A 72 0.51 -27.57 2.51
N SER A 73 1.41 -28.56 2.48
CA SER A 73 2.05 -29.04 1.25
C SER A 73 1.07 -29.73 0.31
N THR A 74 0.16 -30.55 0.85
CA THR A 74 -0.89 -31.23 0.09
C THR A 74 -1.89 -30.23 -0.47
N VAL A 75 -2.32 -29.26 0.35
CA VAL A 75 -3.19 -28.17 -0.09
C VAL A 75 -2.56 -27.41 -1.27
N ARG A 76 -1.27 -27.07 -1.18
CA ARG A 76 -0.58 -26.40 -2.29
C ARG A 76 -0.55 -27.23 -3.57
N LYS A 77 -0.29 -28.54 -3.47
CA LYS A 77 -0.31 -29.45 -4.64
C LYS A 77 -1.68 -29.46 -5.31
N LEU A 78 -2.75 -29.60 -4.52
CA LEU A 78 -4.13 -29.60 -5.02
C LEU A 78 -4.51 -28.28 -5.69
N LEU A 79 -4.12 -27.15 -5.10
CA LEU A 79 -4.35 -25.83 -5.69
C LEU A 79 -3.57 -25.65 -7.00
N ASN A 80 -2.32 -26.10 -7.06
CA ASN A 80 -1.51 -26.06 -8.28
C ASN A 80 -2.10 -26.93 -9.41
N SER A 81 -2.70 -28.08 -9.08
CA SER A 81 -3.30 -28.99 -10.07
C SER A 81 -4.73 -28.60 -10.46
N SER A 82 -5.34 -27.64 -9.76
CA SER A 82 -6.72 -27.26 -9.98
C SER A 82 -6.85 -26.18 -11.06
N HIS A 83 -7.80 -26.35 -11.97
CA HIS A 83 -8.18 -25.31 -12.92
C HIS A 83 -9.01 -24.19 -12.27
N ALA A 84 -9.56 -24.45 -11.08
CA ALA A 84 -10.41 -23.51 -10.36
C ALA A 84 -9.62 -22.50 -9.50
N ALA A 85 -8.31 -22.71 -9.28
CA ALA A 85 -7.50 -21.87 -8.42
C ALA A 85 -6.28 -21.30 -9.16
N LYS A 86 -6.01 -20.01 -9.00
CA LYS A 86 -4.82 -19.35 -9.55
C LYS A 86 -4.09 -18.54 -8.49
N TRP A 87 -2.76 -18.59 -8.52
CA TRP A 87 -1.92 -17.73 -7.70
C TRP A 87 -1.75 -16.37 -8.38
N ILE A 88 -2.48 -15.36 -7.92
CA ILE A 88 -2.50 -14.03 -8.58
C ILE A 88 -2.08 -12.91 -7.62
N LYS A 89 -1.53 -11.84 -8.20
CA LYS A 89 -1.20 -10.60 -7.47
C LYS A 89 -2.50 -9.87 -7.16
N ARG A 90 -2.73 -9.52 -5.89
CA ARG A 90 -3.86 -8.67 -5.48
C ARG A 90 -3.69 -7.30 -6.10
N LYS A 91 -4.68 -6.84 -6.86
CA LYS A 91 -4.67 -5.49 -7.44
C LYS A 91 -5.24 -4.51 -6.40
N PRO A 92 -4.53 -3.43 -6.04
CA PRO A 92 -5.15 -2.36 -5.30
C PRO A 92 -6.16 -1.68 -6.24
N SER A 93 -7.41 -1.57 -5.81
CA SER A 93 -8.41 -0.76 -6.51
C SER A 93 -9.26 -0.02 -5.49
N PRO A 94 -9.60 1.25 -5.73
CA PRO A 94 -10.51 1.97 -4.87
C PRO A 94 -11.92 1.38 -4.95
N ASP A 95 -12.69 1.45 -3.86
CA ASP A 95 -14.06 0.95 -3.81
C ASP A 95 -14.99 1.71 -4.79
N ILE A 96 -15.49 1.06 -5.84
CA ILE A 96 -16.27 1.70 -6.92
C ILE A 96 -17.77 1.48 -6.72
N LYS A 97 -18.42 2.46 -6.08
CA LYS A 97 -19.90 2.56 -5.99
C LYS A 97 -20.60 2.81 -7.35
N PRO A 98 -21.90 2.49 -7.49
CA PRO A 98 -22.65 2.64 -8.75
C PRO A 98 -22.59 4.03 -9.38
N HIS A 99 -22.70 5.10 -8.59
CA HIS A 99 -22.61 6.47 -9.11
C HIS A 99 -21.23 6.81 -9.70
N HIS A 100 -20.14 6.21 -9.19
CA HIS A 100 -18.82 6.37 -9.80
C HIS A 100 -18.80 5.72 -11.19
N LYS A 101 -19.41 4.54 -11.36
CA LYS A 101 -19.49 3.86 -12.66
C LYS A 101 -20.23 4.73 -13.68
N ALA A 102 -21.37 5.30 -13.30
CA ALA A 102 -22.13 6.21 -14.15
C ALA A 102 -21.32 7.46 -14.54
N ALA A 103 -20.67 8.12 -13.57
CA ALA A 103 -19.84 9.29 -13.84
C ALA A 103 -18.62 8.98 -14.73
N ARG A 104 -17.98 7.83 -14.53
CA ARG A 104 -16.87 7.34 -15.35
C ARG A 104 -17.30 7.06 -16.78
N ALA A 105 -18.44 6.38 -16.96
CA ALA A 105 -18.99 6.09 -18.29
C ALA A 105 -19.34 7.39 -19.03
N ALA A 106 -19.99 8.34 -18.35
CA ALA A 106 -20.31 9.65 -18.92
C ALA A 106 -19.05 10.45 -19.30
N PHE A 107 -18.01 10.43 -18.46
CA PHE A 107 -16.72 11.05 -18.76
C PHE A 107 -16.07 10.42 -19.99
N ALA A 108 -15.98 9.08 -20.04
CA ALA A 108 -15.41 8.36 -21.16
C ALA A 108 -16.18 8.70 -22.46
N ALA A 109 -17.51 8.60 -22.45
CA ALA A 109 -18.34 8.94 -23.60
C ALA A 109 -18.15 10.38 -24.07
N LYS A 110 -18.01 11.35 -23.14
CA LYS A 110 -17.82 12.77 -23.46
C LYS A 110 -16.51 13.05 -24.20
N TYR A 111 -15.44 12.34 -23.87
CA TYR A 111 -14.10 12.62 -24.41
C TYR A 111 -13.55 11.55 -25.36
N LEU A 112 -14.28 10.46 -25.60
CA LEU A 112 -13.88 9.36 -26.49
C LEU A 112 -13.53 9.85 -27.90
N SER A 113 -14.35 10.76 -28.45
CA SER A 113 -14.15 11.33 -29.80
C SER A 113 -13.31 12.61 -29.83
N LYS A 114 -12.89 13.14 -28.67
CA LYS A 114 -12.24 14.46 -28.57
C LYS A 114 -10.71 14.34 -28.52
N THR A 115 -10.14 13.66 -29.51
CA THR A 115 -8.69 13.38 -29.57
C THR A 115 -7.83 14.63 -29.53
N HIS A 116 -8.25 15.70 -30.22
CA HIS A 116 -7.57 17.00 -30.23
C HIS A 116 -7.52 17.71 -28.88
N VAL A 117 -8.38 17.36 -27.92
CA VAL A 117 -8.33 17.94 -26.57
C VAL A 117 -7.14 17.37 -25.81
N TRP A 118 -6.82 16.09 -26.00
CA TRP A 118 -5.77 15.43 -25.23
C TRP A 118 -4.36 15.94 -25.56
N SER A 119 -4.14 16.50 -26.75
CA SER A 119 -2.85 17.10 -27.10
C SER A 119 -2.55 18.39 -26.34
N SER A 120 -3.56 19.06 -25.77
CA SER A 120 -3.38 20.26 -24.94
C SER A 120 -3.58 20.01 -23.45
N VAL A 121 -3.83 18.76 -23.06
CA VAL A 121 -4.03 18.38 -21.66
C VAL A 121 -2.71 18.04 -21.00
N VAL A 122 -2.54 18.59 -19.81
CA VAL A 122 -1.44 18.33 -18.91
C VAL A 122 -1.96 17.48 -17.76
N PHE A 123 -1.30 16.35 -17.49
CA PHE A 123 -1.64 15.43 -16.42
C PHE A 123 -0.63 15.56 -15.29
N SER A 124 -1.10 15.83 -14.08
CA SER A 124 -0.29 15.90 -12.85
C SER A 124 -0.81 14.89 -11.84
N ASP A 125 0.08 14.39 -10.98
CA ASP A 125 -0.31 13.57 -9.83
C ASP A 125 0.82 13.46 -8.80
N GLU A 126 0.45 13.15 -7.55
CA GLU A 126 1.40 12.80 -6.49
C GLU A 126 1.56 11.29 -6.35
N LYS A 127 2.81 10.83 -6.20
CA LYS A 127 3.11 9.45 -5.90
C LYS A 127 3.93 9.30 -4.63
N LYS A 128 3.42 8.49 -3.70
CA LYS A 128 4.18 8.02 -2.55
C LYS A 128 4.93 6.71 -2.89
N PHE A 129 6.23 6.71 -2.69
CA PHE A 129 7.12 5.55 -2.74
C PHE A 129 7.55 5.20 -1.32
N ASN A 130 7.31 3.96 -0.89
CA ASN A 130 7.70 3.49 0.43
C ASN A 130 9.12 2.91 0.35
N LEU A 131 9.98 3.28 1.31
CA LEU A 131 11.39 2.86 1.39
C LEU A 131 11.53 1.45 1.98
N ASP A 132 10.53 1.00 2.73
CA ASP A 132 10.50 -0.29 3.42
C ASP A 132 9.85 -1.38 2.56
N GLY A 133 10.55 -1.70 1.47
CA GLY A 133 10.30 -2.88 0.67
C GLY A 133 8.96 -2.86 -0.08
N PRO A 134 8.70 -3.90 -0.86
CA PRO A 134 7.83 -3.76 -2.00
C PRO A 134 6.37 -3.90 -1.56
N ASP A 135 5.69 -2.75 -1.51
CA ASP A 135 4.24 -2.64 -1.34
C ASP A 135 3.55 -3.18 -2.60
N GLY A 136 3.55 -4.51 -2.73
CA GLY A 136 3.07 -5.16 -3.95
C GLY A 136 3.16 -6.68 -3.96
N TYR A 137 3.97 -7.32 -3.10
CA TYR A 137 4.05 -8.79 -3.03
C TYR A 137 2.93 -9.43 -2.20
N GLN A 138 1.70 -8.93 -2.33
CA GLN A 138 0.52 -9.59 -1.80
C GLN A 138 -0.12 -10.44 -2.90
N TYR A 139 0.29 -11.70 -2.94
CA TYR A 139 -0.33 -12.72 -3.78
C TYR A 139 -1.29 -13.56 -2.93
N TYR A 140 -2.30 -14.11 -3.58
CA TYR A 140 -3.25 -15.03 -2.95
C TYR A 140 -3.72 -16.09 -3.93
N TRP A 141 -4.25 -17.17 -3.37
CA TRP A 141 -4.97 -18.18 -4.13
C TRP A 141 -6.37 -17.64 -4.43
N HIS A 142 -6.64 -17.39 -5.70
CA HIS A 142 -7.92 -16.89 -6.18
C HIS A 142 -8.73 -18.02 -6.78
N ASP A 143 -9.96 -18.20 -6.29
CA ASP A 143 -10.97 -18.99 -6.99
C ASP A 143 -11.44 -18.22 -8.23
N VAL A 144 -11.18 -18.79 -9.41
CA VAL A 144 -11.48 -18.21 -10.73
C VAL A 144 -12.98 -17.90 -10.91
N ARG A 145 -13.85 -18.50 -10.11
CA ARG A 145 -15.31 -18.30 -10.15
C ARG A 145 -15.77 -17.03 -9.43
N THR A 146 -14.90 -16.42 -8.64
CA THR A 146 -15.23 -15.26 -7.80
C THR A 146 -14.62 -13.98 -8.37
N GLU A 147 -15.05 -12.83 -7.87
CA GLU A 147 -14.37 -11.57 -8.18
C GLU A 147 -13.01 -11.52 -7.47
N THR A 148 -12.03 -10.85 -8.08
CA THR A 148 -10.70 -10.73 -7.50
C THR A 148 -10.73 -9.86 -6.24
N GLU A 149 -10.09 -10.31 -5.16
CA GLU A 149 -10.01 -9.55 -3.92
C GLU A 149 -9.24 -8.24 -4.11
N LEU A 150 -9.86 -7.15 -3.63
CA LEU A 150 -9.23 -5.85 -3.51
C LEU A 150 -8.58 -5.72 -2.14
N TYR A 151 -7.42 -5.08 -2.08
CA TYR A 151 -6.76 -4.78 -0.81
C TYR A 151 -6.46 -3.29 -0.67
N SER A 152 -6.63 -2.79 0.57
CA SER A 152 -6.27 -1.43 0.95
C SER A 152 -4.78 -1.38 1.30
N LYS A 153 -4.07 -0.37 0.79
CA LYS A 153 -2.65 -0.14 1.11
C LYS A 153 -2.51 0.22 2.61
N ARG A 154 -1.32 -0.02 3.16
CA ARG A 154 -1.01 0.37 4.55
C ARG A 154 -1.13 1.89 4.71
N ALA A 155 -1.73 2.34 5.81
CA ALA A 155 -1.89 3.75 6.11
C ALA A 155 -0.67 4.39 6.79
N SER A 156 0.18 3.61 7.47
CA SER A 156 1.28 4.14 8.29
C SER A 156 2.42 3.15 8.58
N GLY A 157 3.60 3.70 8.88
CA GLY A 157 4.85 2.99 9.18
C GLY A 157 5.78 2.88 7.98
N GLY A 158 7.10 2.85 8.23
CA GLY A 158 8.12 2.89 7.19
C GLY A 158 8.57 4.30 6.82
N GLY A 159 9.76 4.42 6.23
CA GLY A 159 10.17 5.67 5.56
C GLY A 159 9.52 5.75 4.19
N SER A 160 9.27 6.95 3.67
CA SER A 160 8.65 7.12 2.37
C SER A 160 9.07 8.43 1.74
N VAL A 161 9.15 8.45 0.42
CA VAL A 161 9.34 9.65 -0.37
C VAL A 161 8.05 9.92 -1.13
N MET A 162 7.54 11.14 -1.04
CA MET A 162 6.43 11.61 -1.86
C MET A 162 7.01 12.46 -2.98
N VAL A 163 6.56 12.22 -4.20
CA VAL A 163 6.95 13.00 -5.36
C VAL A 163 5.72 13.51 -6.10
N TRP A 164 5.90 14.57 -6.87
CA TRP A 164 4.91 15.10 -7.80
C TRP A 164 5.57 15.30 -9.16
N ALA A 165 4.83 15.06 -10.23
CA ALA A 165 5.29 15.39 -11.57
C ALA A 165 4.12 15.67 -12.51
N VAL A 166 4.49 16.18 -13.68
CA VAL A 166 3.57 16.43 -14.78
C VAL A 166 4.05 15.73 -16.05
N ILE A 167 3.09 15.21 -16.80
CA ILE A 167 3.27 14.73 -18.17
C ILE A 167 2.24 15.36 -19.11
N SER A 168 2.61 15.52 -20.37
CA SER A 168 1.76 15.99 -21.46
C SER A 168 2.26 15.36 -22.76
N LEU A 169 1.55 15.61 -23.87
CA LEU A 169 2.05 15.19 -25.18
C LEU A 169 3.36 15.89 -25.56
N GLN A 170 3.57 17.12 -25.07
CA GLN A 170 4.77 17.93 -25.35
C GLN A 170 5.98 17.49 -24.52
N GLY A 171 5.78 16.69 -23.48
CA GLY A 171 6.86 16.24 -22.62
C GLY A 171 6.46 16.16 -21.15
N LYS A 172 7.46 16.22 -20.27
CA LYS A 172 7.32 16.05 -18.83
C LYS A 172 8.10 17.11 -18.06
N THR A 173 7.65 17.44 -16.87
CA THR A 173 8.41 18.32 -15.96
C THR A 173 9.53 17.55 -15.26
N GLN A 174 10.35 18.29 -14.51
CA GLN A 174 11.17 17.68 -13.47
C GLN A 174 10.27 17.07 -12.39
N ILE A 175 10.77 16.02 -11.72
CA ILE A 175 10.10 15.40 -10.58
C ILE A 175 10.36 16.28 -9.35
N ALA A 176 9.29 16.72 -8.70
CA ALA A 176 9.34 17.46 -7.43
C ALA A 176 9.36 16.47 -6.27
N PHE A 177 10.31 16.63 -5.35
CA PHE A 177 10.32 15.89 -4.08
C PHE A 177 9.54 16.69 -3.05
N LEU A 178 8.51 16.07 -2.48
CA LEU A 178 7.59 16.72 -1.56
C LEU A 178 7.93 16.35 -0.13
N GLU A 179 8.15 17.36 0.71
CA GLU A 179 8.46 17.19 2.12
C GLU A 179 7.23 17.44 3.00
N GLY A 180 7.06 16.59 4.02
CA GLY A 180 6.01 16.76 5.01
C GLY A 180 4.58 16.59 4.47
N ARG A 181 3.62 17.13 5.24
CA ARG A 181 2.20 17.07 4.89
C ARG A 181 1.88 18.13 3.86
N GLN A 182 1.29 17.72 2.74
CA GLN A 182 0.85 18.63 1.70
C GLN A 182 -0.42 19.38 2.14
N ASN A 183 -0.38 20.70 2.05
CA ASN A 183 -1.49 21.63 2.22
C ASN A 183 -1.63 22.48 0.94
N PRO A 184 -2.69 23.31 0.81
CA PRO A 184 -2.88 24.15 -0.37
C PRO A 184 -1.68 25.06 -0.68
N GLU A 185 -1.00 25.57 0.34
CA GLU A 185 0.16 26.47 0.19
C GLU A 185 1.36 25.74 -0.43
N CYS A 186 1.71 24.55 0.09
CA CYS A 186 2.75 23.69 -0.48
C CYS A 186 2.44 23.29 -1.92
N TYR A 187 1.16 23.00 -2.21
CA TYR A 187 0.75 22.61 -3.55
C TYR A 187 0.87 23.78 -4.54
N THR A 188 0.42 24.97 -4.16
CA THR A 188 0.60 26.19 -4.97
C THR A 188 2.08 26.45 -5.24
N ALA A 189 2.94 26.36 -4.22
CA ALA A 189 4.39 26.50 -4.41
C ALA A 189 4.97 25.43 -5.35
N THR A 190 4.46 24.20 -5.31
CA THR A 190 4.87 23.13 -6.24
C THR A 190 4.46 23.46 -7.67
N LEU A 191 3.24 23.95 -7.88
CA LEU A 191 2.79 24.39 -9.21
C LEU A 191 3.64 25.57 -9.71
N ASP A 192 3.90 26.57 -8.87
CA ASP A 192 4.69 27.72 -9.27
C ASP A 192 6.10 27.31 -9.69
N ASN A 193 6.77 26.46 -8.90
CA ASN A 193 8.16 26.08 -9.14
C ASN A 193 8.34 25.06 -10.28
N TYR A 194 7.39 24.14 -10.47
CA TYR A 194 7.57 23.00 -11.37
C TYR A 194 6.67 23.02 -12.60
N LEU A 195 5.54 23.71 -12.55
CA LEU A 195 4.61 23.83 -13.69
C LEU A 195 4.69 25.20 -14.36
N VAL A 196 4.65 26.29 -13.59
CA VAL A 196 4.51 27.66 -14.12
C VAL A 196 5.88 28.30 -14.41
N TYR A 197 6.91 28.01 -13.61
CA TYR A 197 8.27 28.49 -13.83
C TYR A 197 8.95 27.81 -15.02
N GLN A 198 8.50 26.61 -15.41
CA GLN A 198 8.88 26.02 -16.69
C GLN A 198 8.01 26.68 -17.77
N ASP A 199 8.66 27.44 -18.65
CA ASP A 199 8.08 28.53 -19.45
C ASP A 199 7.42 28.08 -20.79
N PRO A 200 6.46 27.13 -20.79
CA PRO A 200 5.37 27.19 -21.78
C PRO A 200 3.95 27.26 -21.19
N TYR A 201 3.79 27.11 -19.87
CA TYR A 201 2.46 27.09 -19.21
C TYR A 201 2.06 28.42 -18.56
N ARG A 202 3.01 29.34 -18.38
CA ARG A 202 2.82 30.63 -17.70
C ARG A 202 1.86 31.57 -18.43
N ALA A 203 1.79 31.46 -19.75
CA ALA A 203 0.91 32.29 -20.60
C ALA A 203 -0.47 31.65 -20.88
N LEU A 204 -0.66 30.39 -20.49
CA LEU A 204 -1.88 29.63 -20.78
C LEU A 204 -2.81 29.76 -19.57
N GLY A 205 -3.98 30.38 -19.73
CA GLY A 205 -5.03 30.33 -18.71
C GLY A 205 -5.41 28.87 -18.42
N ILE A 206 -4.80 28.27 -17.40
CA ILE A 206 -4.96 26.85 -17.09
C ILE A 206 -6.39 26.59 -16.65
N GLN A 207 -7.13 25.85 -17.47
CA GLN A 207 -8.48 25.42 -17.14
C GLN A 207 -8.47 24.04 -16.51
N LYS A 208 -9.20 23.88 -15.41
CA LYS A 208 -9.36 22.58 -14.75
C LYS A 208 -10.26 21.68 -15.59
N LEU A 209 -9.75 20.54 -16.02
CA LEU A 209 -10.56 19.52 -16.66
C LEU A 209 -11.46 18.85 -15.62
N LYS A 210 -12.78 18.85 -15.84
CA LYS A 210 -13.72 18.11 -14.97
C LYS A 210 -13.40 16.62 -15.02
N TRP A 211 -12.96 16.05 -13.91
CA TRP A 211 -12.48 14.66 -13.81
C TRP A 211 -13.48 13.73 -13.10
N ALA A 212 -13.54 12.47 -13.51
CA ALA A 212 -14.37 11.46 -12.85
C ALA A 212 -13.67 10.91 -11.60
N ALA A 213 -14.34 10.97 -10.44
CA ALA A 213 -13.79 10.47 -9.19
C ALA A 213 -13.40 8.98 -9.25
N LYS A 214 -12.36 8.59 -8.50
CA LYS A 214 -11.83 7.21 -8.45
C LYS A 214 -11.47 6.66 -9.84
N SER A 215 -10.80 7.47 -10.65
CA SER A 215 -10.38 7.09 -12.02
C SER A 215 -8.90 7.29 -12.26
N PRO A 216 -8.02 6.61 -11.48
CA PRO A 216 -6.59 6.64 -11.73
C PRO A 216 -6.24 6.03 -13.10
N ASP A 217 -7.01 5.05 -13.56
CA ASP A 217 -6.86 4.42 -14.87
C ASP A 217 -7.11 5.35 -16.07
N PHE A 218 -7.78 6.49 -15.86
CA PHE A 218 -7.92 7.52 -16.90
C PHE A 218 -6.73 8.49 -16.92
N ASN A 219 -5.87 8.47 -15.90
CA ASN A 219 -4.72 9.36 -15.80
C ASN A 219 -3.46 8.63 -16.29
N PRO A 220 -2.89 8.98 -17.47
CA PRO A 220 -1.75 8.28 -18.03
C PRO A 220 -0.48 8.36 -17.17
N ILE A 221 -0.38 9.32 -16.24
CA ILE A 221 0.78 9.42 -15.34
C ILE A 221 0.90 8.20 -14.41
N GLU A 222 -0.19 7.50 -14.15
CA GLU A 222 -0.19 6.26 -13.38
C GLU A 222 0.60 5.14 -14.09
N ASN A 223 0.68 5.17 -15.42
CA ASN A 223 1.56 4.26 -16.17
C ASN A 223 3.03 4.57 -15.92
N VAL A 224 3.39 5.86 -15.81
CA VAL A 224 4.76 6.30 -15.47
C VAL A 224 5.10 5.86 -14.05
N TRP A 225 4.19 6.04 -13.10
CA TRP A 225 4.36 5.53 -11.74
C TRP A 225 4.48 4.01 -11.69
N GLY A 226 3.78 3.29 -12.56
CA GLY A 226 3.90 1.85 -12.70
C GLY A 226 5.29 1.39 -13.15
N GLN A 227 5.99 2.17 -13.98
CA GLN A 227 7.35 1.86 -14.43
C GLN A 227 8.43 2.20 -13.40
N LEU A 228 8.18 3.20 -12.54
CA LEU A 228 9.11 3.64 -11.50
C LEU A 228 9.02 2.83 -10.18
N ALA A 229 8.05 1.92 -10.05
CA ALA A 229 7.67 1.25 -8.80
C ALA A 229 8.05 -0.24 -8.73
#